data_AF-A0A923AKQ3-F1
#
_entry.id   AF-A0A923AKQ3-F1
#
_cell.length_a   1.000
_cell.length_b   1.000
_cell.length_c   1.000
_cell.angle_alpha   90.00
_cell.angle_beta   90.00
_cell.angle_gamma   90.00
#
_symmetry.space_group_name_H-M   'P 1'
#
loop_
_entity.id
_entity.type
_entity.pdbx_description
1 polymer ?
#
loop_
_entity_poly.entity_id
_entity_poly.type
_entity_poly.pdbx_seq_one_letter_code
_entity_poly.pdbx_strand_id
1 'polypeptide(L)'
;MDQDPVGDGPIDLDAALRSVGPLDRPSAVALVVRGRELLEAGDFEPAARHFQRVTGFDDPAVTASALLGLGEALYRLDLEEEALGSWQAVLQLPETPSTYPAWRNVAAARVRSGELREAITAYREADRRAPVEDKTEIAARLGWLAKETGDTGAARRYFARSRGDGPAVPLAYLVLGLTVVTSFYGLSSGGFPLFQALQLDKSALAQGELYRLLSVTLVHANLIHLAFNMYALYLIGPLVEGIWGSATFGAFYLLTAAAASTASFIFSPADSVGASGAIFGLVGVLLAGTRIHNPVLDRRARGIVPQLGSIVLINLVFGFIVPGIDNAAHLGGLAAGLWLGLFVPPGRVRTLRSFWQGGDPGGRMVPPVLAAAIGVISLVGMIAVGLVVGGLTV
;
A
#
# COMPACT_ATOMS: atom_id res chain seq x y z
N MET A 1 47.61 -9.75 20.07
CA MET A 1 46.45 -10.10 20.90
C MET A 1 46.33 -8.98 21.91
N ASP A 2 45.57 -7.95 21.55
CA ASP A 2 44.78 -7.18 22.52
C ASP A 2 43.62 -6.57 21.74
N GLN A 3 42.43 -6.82 22.28
CA GLN A 3 41.15 -6.68 21.62
C GLN A 3 40.68 -5.23 21.72
N ASP A 4 40.26 -4.63 20.61
CA ASP A 4 39.38 -3.46 20.63
C ASP A 4 38.07 -3.85 21.34
N PRO A 5 37.60 -3.09 22.34
CA PRO A 5 36.31 -3.36 22.92
C PRO A 5 35.24 -2.85 21.95
N VAL A 6 34.60 -3.80 21.25
CA VAL A 6 33.33 -3.58 20.57
C VAL A 6 32.29 -3.21 21.64
N GLY A 7 31.99 -1.92 21.75
CA GLY A 7 30.96 -1.39 22.63
C GLY A 7 29.56 -1.55 22.01
N ASP A 8 28.99 -2.75 22.09
CA ASP A 8 27.57 -3.03 21.80
C ASP A 8 26.68 -2.72 23.02
N GLY A 9 26.83 -1.52 23.59
CA GLY A 9 25.93 -1.00 24.63
C GLY A 9 24.78 -0.18 24.01
N PRO A 10 23.60 -0.10 24.65
CA PRO A 10 22.54 0.80 24.19
C PRO A 10 23.05 2.25 24.17
N ILE A 11 22.93 2.90 23.01
CA ILE A 11 23.37 4.29 22.81
C ILE A 11 22.45 5.23 23.60
N ASP A 12 23.02 6.03 24.50
CA ASP A 12 22.31 7.13 25.17
C ASP A 12 22.05 8.25 24.16
N LEU A 13 20.87 8.22 23.54
CA LEU A 13 20.47 9.13 22.47
C LEU A 13 20.46 10.59 22.94
N ASP A 14 20.05 10.86 24.18
CA ASP A 14 19.93 12.21 24.72
C ASP A 14 21.30 12.83 25.05
N ALA A 15 22.23 12.03 25.56
CA ALA A 15 23.63 12.47 25.75
C ALA A 15 24.30 12.75 24.39
N ALA A 16 24.11 11.85 23.42
CA ALA A 16 24.71 11.94 22.09
C ALA A 16 24.21 13.15 21.29
N LEU A 17 22.91 13.48 21.35
CA LEU A 17 22.33 14.64 20.66
C LEU A 17 22.77 16.00 21.24
N ARG A 18 23.22 16.03 22.50
CA ARG A 18 23.70 17.25 23.18
C ARG A 18 25.18 17.57 22.90
N SER A 19 25.90 16.72 22.16
CA SER A 19 27.31 16.98 21.85
C SER A 19 27.48 18.18 20.90
N VAL A 20 28.33 19.14 21.30
CA VAL A 20 28.58 20.40 20.57
C VAL A 20 29.95 20.39 19.86
N GLY A 21 30.76 19.34 20.05
CA GLY A 21 32.08 19.16 19.44
C GLY A 21 32.05 18.42 18.09
N PRO A 22 33.23 18.03 17.56
CA PRO A 22 33.33 17.10 16.43
C PRO A 22 32.49 15.85 16.72
N LEU A 23 31.76 15.38 15.71
CA LEU A 23 30.93 14.20 15.88
C LEU A 23 31.81 13.00 16.19
N ASP A 24 31.55 12.31 17.29
CA ASP A 24 31.98 10.93 17.48
C ASP A 24 30.98 9.97 16.81
N ARG A 25 31.38 8.71 16.66
CA ARG A 25 30.55 7.70 16.01
C ARG A 25 29.18 7.52 16.69
N PRO A 26 29.07 7.42 18.03
CA PRO A 26 27.77 7.33 18.71
C PRO A 26 26.86 8.52 18.43
N SER A 27 27.39 9.75 18.44
CA SER A 27 26.62 10.97 18.14
C SER A 27 26.16 11.00 16.68
N ALA A 28 27.02 10.59 15.74
CA ALA A 28 26.66 10.49 14.33
C ALA A 28 25.53 9.47 14.11
N VAL A 29 25.62 8.29 14.74
CA VAL A 29 24.57 7.27 14.68
C VAL A 29 23.27 7.78 15.32
N ALA A 30 23.34 8.44 16.48
CA ALA A 30 22.18 9.01 17.16
C ALA A 30 21.46 10.05 16.29
N LEU A 31 22.19 10.90 15.58
CA LEU A 31 21.62 11.86 14.63
C LEU A 31 20.93 11.17 13.45
N VAL A 32 21.53 10.10 12.89
CA VAL A 32 20.89 9.30 11.83
C VAL A 32 19.59 8.66 12.33
N VAL A 33 19.61 8.08 13.54
CA VAL A 33 18.40 7.49 14.16
C VAL A 33 17.33 8.56 14.35
N ARG A 34 17.69 9.71 14.92
CA ARG A 34 16.74 10.81 15.13
C ARG A 34 16.17 11.36 13.82
N GLY A 35 17.00 11.48 12.79
CA GLY A 35 16.56 11.86 11.45
C GLY A 35 15.52 10.88 10.88
N ARG A 36 15.70 9.57 11.10
CA ARG A 36 14.74 8.54 10.67
C ARG A 36 13.41 8.65 11.41
N GLU A 37 13.42 8.86 12.72
CA GLU A 37 12.21 9.05 13.52
C GLU A 37 11.40 10.26 13.01
N LEU A 38 12.08 11.37 12.71
CA LEU A 38 11.46 12.58 12.17
C LEU A 38 10.90 12.34 10.75
N LEU A 39 11.63 11.60 9.90
CA LEU A 39 11.11 11.18 8.59
C LEU A 39 9.82 10.37 8.71
N GLU A 40 9.76 9.44 9.67
CA GLU A 40 8.56 8.61 9.94
C GLU A 40 7.40 9.43 10.52
N ALA A 41 7.71 10.45 11.33
CA ALA A 41 6.73 11.39 11.86
C ALA A 41 6.17 12.37 10.81
N GLY A 42 6.85 12.51 9.66
CA GLY A 42 6.49 13.45 8.60
C GLY A 42 7.19 14.81 8.71
N ASP A 43 8.12 14.96 9.65
CA ASP A 43 8.87 16.19 9.91
C ASP A 43 10.14 16.22 9.04
N PHE A 44 9.96 16.43 7.74
CA PHE A 44 11.03 16.24 6.74
C PHE A 44 12.17 17.27 6.85
N GLU A 45 11.88 18.53 7.14
CA GLU A 45 12.90 19.58 7.25
C GLU A 45 13.79 19.43 8.49
N PRO A 46 13.25 19.15 9.70
CA PRO A 46 14.05 18.71 10.83
C PRO A 46 14.87 17.45 10.54
N ALA A 47 14.27 16.44 9.89
CA ALA A 47 14.98 15.21 9.53
C ALA A 47 16.19 15.48 8.62
N ALA A 48 16.00 16.29 7.58
CA ALA A 48 17.05 16.69 6.65
C ALA A 48 18.24 17.33 7.38
N ARG A 49 18.00 18.24 8.34
CA ARG A 49 19.06 18.87 9.14
C ARG A 49 19.86 17.87 9.96
N HIS A 50 19.22 16.88 10.56
CA HIS A 50 19.92 15.83 11.31
C HIS A 50 20.81 14.98 10.40
N PHE A 51 20.33 14.57 9.24
CA PHE A 51 21.14 13.82 8.28
C PHE A 51 22.28 14.65 7.71
N GLN A 52 22.02 15.92 7.34
CA GLN A 52 23.01 16.83 6.80
C GLN A 52 24.17 17.08 7.78
N ARG A 53 23.90 17.09 9.08
CA ARG A 53 24.95 17.22 10.09
C ARG A 53 25.95 16.04 10.07
N VAL A 54 25.53 14.87 9.57
CA VAL A 54 26.35 13.65 9.50
C VAL A 54 27.02 13.48 8.12
N THR A 55 26.62 14.25 7.10
CA THR A 55 27.26 14.15 5.79
C THR A 55 28.72 14.58 5.87
N GLY A 56 29.64 13.65 5.56
CA GLY A 56 31.09 13.87 5.68
C GLY A 56 31.74 13.27 6.93
N PHE A 57 31.00 12.46 7.71
CA PHE A 57 31.60 11.67 8.79
C PHE A 57 32.51 10.55 8.24
N ASP A 58 33.58 10.22 8.95
CA ASP A 58 34.64 9.34 8.44
C ASP A 58 34.18 7.88 8.24
N ASP A 59 33.16 7.41 8.97
CA ASP A 59 32.58 6.07 8.78
C ASP A 59 31.68 6.03 7.53
N PRO A 60 32.07 5.30 6.47
CA PRO A 60 31.31 5.29 5.22
C PRO A 60 29.90 4.71 5.36
N ALA A 61 29.67 3.76 6.28
CA ALA A 61 28.36 3.16 6.46
C ALA A 61 27.39 4.16 7.13
N VAL A 62 27.87 4.90 8.13
CA VAL A 62 27.10 5.94 8.80
C VAL A 62 26.80 7.09 7.83
N THR A 63 27.81 7.55 7.10
CA THR A 63 27.66 8.63 6.10
C THR A 63 26.75 8.22 4.94
N ALA A 64 26.87 6.99 4.43
CA ALA A 64 25.98 6.47 3.39
C ALA A 64 24.53 6.41 3.87
N SER A 65 24.29 5.97 5.10
CA SER A 65 22.95 5.98 5.68
C SER A 65 22.40 7.39 5.85
N ALA A 66 23.23 8.36 6.27
CA ALA A 66 22.83 9.74 6.42
C ALA A 66 22.46 10.37 5.08
N LEU A 67 23.30 10.19 4.05
CA LEU A 67 23.04 10.66 2.69
C LEU A 67 21.80 10.02 2.06
N LEU A 68 21.55 8.74 2.32
CA LEU A 68 20.32 8.07 1.89
C LEU A 68 19.08 8.71 2.54
N GLY A 69 19.15 8.96 3.86
CA GLY A 69 18.12 9.65 4.67
C GLY A 69 17.86 11.07 4.21
N LEU A 70 18.93 11.85 4.00
CA LEU A 70 18.87 13.21 3.50
C LEU A 70 18.18 13.26 2.14
N GLY A 71 18.55 12.36 1.22
CA GLY A 71 17.92 12.29 -0.10
C GLY A 71 16.42 11.98 -0.02
N GLU A 72 16.00 11.08 0.88
CA GLU A 72 14.57 10.83 1.11
C GLU A 72 13.87 12.07 1.69
N ALA A 73 14.46 12.75 2.68
CA ALA A 73 13.86 13.95 3.28
C ALA A 73 13.70 15.08 2.24
N LEU A 74 14.73 15.34 1.44
CA LEU A 74 14.72 16.32 0.36
C LEU A 74 13.68 15.97 -0.70
N TYR A 75 13.58 14.70 -1.08
CA TYR A 75 12.55 14.24 -2.01
C TYR A 75 11.13 14.46 -1.48
N ARG A 76 10.92 14.35 -0.17
CA ARG A 76 9.63 14.60 0.50
C ARG A 76 9.31 16.09 0.64
N LEU A 77 10.33 16.95 0.52
CA LEU A 77 10.22 18.41 0.42
C LEU A 77 10.13 18.89 -1.04
N ASP A 78 9.97 17.99 -2.01
CA ASP A 78 9.95 18.27 -3.45
C ASP A 78 11.23 18.92 -4.00
N LEU A 79 12.36 18.76 -3.29
CA LEU A 79 13.71 19.18 -3.71
C LEU A 79 14.41 18.03 -4.44
N GLU A 80 14.02 17.79 -5.69
CA GLU A 80 14.44 16.58 -6.43
C GLU A 80 15.91 16.55 -6.86
N GLU A 81 16.47 17.68 -7.26
CA GLU A 81 17.87 17.71 -7.71
C GLU A 81 18.83 17.49 -6.54
N GLU A 82 18.53 18.09 -5.40
CA GLU A 82 19.28 17.91 -4.16
C GLU A 82 19.13 16.48 -3.63
N ALA A 83 17.93 15.90 -3.73
CA ALA A 83 17.71 14.50 -3.40
C ALA A 83 18.54 13.56 -4.28
N LEU A 84 18.55 13.79 -5.59
CA LEU A 84 19.37 13.04 -6.55
C LEU A 84 20.86 13.17 -6.22
N GLY A 85 21.34 14.39 -5.95
CA GLY A 85 22.72 14.64 -5.55
C GLY A 85 23.10 13.87 -4.27
N SER A 86 22.22 13.84 -3.28
CA SER A 86 22.43 13.09 -2.03
C SER A 86 22.54 11.58 -2.27
N TRP A 87 21.65 10.99 -3.09
CA TRP A 87 21.74 9.58 -3.43
C TRP A 87 22.96 9.24 -4.29
N GLN A 88 23.37 10.13 -5.20
CA GLN A 88 24.60 9.96 -5.98
C GLN A 88 25.85 10.00 -5.11
N ALA A 89 25.86 10.83 -4.07
CA ALA A 89 26.96 10.87 -3.11
C ALA A 89 27.14 9.53 -2.36
N VAL A 90 26.05 8.80 -2.09
CA VAL A 90 26.13 7.41 -1.55
C VAL A 90 26.92 6.49 -2.49
N LEU A 91 26.76 6.67 -3.81
CA LEU A 91 27.41 5.83 -4.82
C LEU A 91 28.90 6.13 -4.99
N GLN A 92 29.41 7.21 -4.39
CA GLN A 92 30.83 7.54 -4.35
C GLN A 92 31.55 6.91 -3.14
N LEU A 93 30.80 6.33 -2.20
CA LEU A 93 31.33 5.67 -1.02
C LEU A 93 31.59 4.17 -1.31
N PRO A 94 32.44 3.50 -0.50
CA PRO A 94 32.50 2.04 -0.47
C PRO A 94 31.12 1.39 -0.38
N GLU A 95 31.01 0.17 -0.90
CA GLU A 95 29.73 -0.53 -0.94
C GLU A 95 29.22 -0.83 0.48
N THR A 96 27.98 -0.40 0.76
CA THR A 96 27.30 -0.52 2.06
C THR A 96 25.86 -1.01 1.83
N PRO A 97 25.13 -1.40 2.88
CA PRO A 97 23.70 -1.72 2.76
C PRO A 97 22.86 -0.59 2.12
N SER A 98 23.32 0.67 2.19
CA SER A 98 22.67 1.83 1.58
C SER A 98 22.93 1.99 0.08
N THR A 99 23.90 1.24 -0.50
CA THR A 99 24.26 1.34 -1.92
C THR A 99 23.14 0.86 -2.85
N TYR A 100 22.50 -0.27 -2.54
CA TYR A 100 21.37 -0.78 -3.35
C TYR A 100 20.18 0.21 -3.37
N PRO A 101 19.65 0.68 -2.21
CA PRO A 101 18.58 1.66 -2.19
C PRO A 101 18.94 2.97 -2.90
N ALA A 102 20.20 3.42 -2.79
CA ALA A 102 20.68 4.60 -3.50
C ALA A 102 20.63 4.42 -5.02
N TRP A 103 21.12 3.29 -5.57
CA TRP A 103 21.01 3.01 -7.01
C TRP A 103 19.57 3.00 -7.48
N ARG A 104 18.66 2.38 -6.71
CA ARG A 104 17.22 2.36 -7.02
C ARG A 104 16.63 3.78 -7.04
N ASN A 105 16.98 4.62 -6.07
CA ASN A 105 16.47 5.99 -5.97
C ASN A 105 17.04 6.91 -7.06
N VAL A 106 18.34 6.81 -7.36
CA VAL A 106 18.98 7.50 -8.50
C VAL A 106 18.28 7.10 -9.81
N ALA A 107 18.04 5.81 -10.02
CA ALA A 107 17.35 5.34 -11.21
C ALA A 107 15.93 5.92 -11.31
N ALA A 108 15.17 5.90 -10.22
CA ALA A 108 13.83 6.47 -10.17
C ALA A 108 13.82 7.99 -10.42
N ALA A 109 14.81 8.72 -9.91
CA ALA A 109 14.96 10.15 -10.18
C ALA A 109 15.26 10.43 -11.65
N ARG A 110 16.17 9.68 -12.27
CA ARG A 110 16.50 9.80 -13.70
C ARG A 110 15.30 9.49 -14.60
N VAL A 111 14.41 8.56 -14.21
CA VAL A 111 13.14 8.37 -14.93
C VAL A 111 12.27 9.62 -14.88
N ARG A 112 12.19 10.29 -13.72
CA ARG A 112 11.37 11.50 -13.56
C ARG A 112 11.92 12.69 -14.33
N SER A 113 13.24 12.82 -14.46
CA SER A 113 13.89 13.86 -15.26
C SER A 113 13.91 13.55 -16.77
N GLY A 114 13.42 12.38 -17.20
CA GLY A 114 13.39 11.98 -18.61
C GLY A 114 14.72 11.41 -19.14
N GLU A 115 15.70 11.23 -18.27
CA GLU A 115 17.03 10.65 -18.58
C GLU A 115 16.97 9.12 -18.60
N LEU A 116 16.24 8.58 -19.58
CA LEU A 116 15.86 7.17 -19.60
C LEU A 116 17.07 6.22 -19.75
N ARG A 117 18.12 6.63 -20.46
CA ARG A 117 19.32 5.79 -20.66
C ARG A 117 20.13 5.65 -19.38
N GLU A 118 20.30 6.75 -18.67
CA GLU A 118 20.94 6.85 -17.37
C GLU A 118 20.13 6.07 -16.33
N ALA A 119 18.80 6.18 -16.38
CA ALA A 119 17.90 5.40 -15.54
C ALA A 119 18.06 3.88 -15.76
N ILE A 120 18.16 3.42 -17.01
CA ILE A 120 18.40 2.00 -17.31
C ILE A 120 19.73 1.54 -16.71
N THR A 121 20.79 2.32 -16.85
CA THR A 121 22.11 2.00 -16.29
C THR A 121 22.03 1.89 -14.77
N ALA A 122 21.40 2.86 -14.10
CA ALA A 122 21.23 2.85 -12.65
C ALA A 122 20.35 1.67 -12.17
N TYR A 123 19.26 1.34 -12.87
CA TYR A 123 18.45 0.16 -12.53
C TYR A 123 19.18 -1.17 -12.76
N ARG A 124 20.11 -1.25 -13.72
CA ARG A 124 20.96 -2.44 -13.91
C ARG A 124 21.98 -2.61 -12.79
N GLU A 125 22.50 -1.52 -12.24
CA GLU A 125 23.34 -1.54 -11.04
C GLU A 125 22.52 -1.92 -9.80
N ALA A 126 21.27 -1.45 -9.72
CA ALA A 126 20.33 -1.86 -8.68
C ALA A 126 19.96 -3.36 -8.78
N ASP A 127 19.61 -3.89 -9.96
CA ASP A 127 19.24 -5.30 -10.19
C ASP A 127 20.34 -6.27 -9.74
N ARG A 128 21.60 -5.89 -9.93
CA ARG A 128 22.78 -6.68 -9.51
C ARG A 128 22.88 -6.83 -8.00
N ARG A 129 22.46 -5.81 -7.25
CA ARG A 129 22.56 -5.73 -5.78
C ARG A 129 21.24 -6.00 -5.06
N ALA A 130 20.16 -6.14 -5.82
CA ALA A 130 18.82 -6.25 -5.28
C ALA A 130 18.62 -7.55 -4.48
N PRO A 131 17.99 -7.48 -3.30
CA PRO A 131 17.38 -8.63 -2.65
C PRO A 131 16.40 -9.34 -3.60
N VAL A 132 16.17 -10.64 -3.38
CA VAL A 132 15.36 -11.48 -4.29
C VAL A 132 13.94 -10.91 -4.44
N GLU A 133 13.35 -10.40 -3.36
CA GLU A 133 12.03 -9.79 -3.34
C GLU A 133 11.91 -8.57 -4.27
N ASP A 134 12.97 -7.80 -4.44
CA ASP A 134 12.94 -6.55 -5.21
C ASP A 134 13.27 -6.76 -6.71
N LYS A 135 13.78 -7.94 -7.09
CA LYS A 135 14.20 -8.23 -8.47
C LYS A 135 13.06 -8.19 -9.48
N THR A 136 11.85 -8.58 -9.08
CA THR A 136 10.68 -8.56 -9.96
C THR A 136 10.25 -7.12 -10.28
N GLU A 137 10.25 -6.24 -9.28
CA GLU A 137 9.97 -4.81 -9.44
C GLU A 137 10.99 -4.15 -10.37
N ILE A 138 12.28 -4.38 -10.14
CA ILE A 138 13.35 -3.78 -10.95
C ILE A 138 13.30 -4.29 -12.38
N ALA A 139 13.03 -5.59 -12.59
CA ALA A 139 12.81 -6.13 -13.92
C ALA A 139 11.62 -5.47 -14.63
N ALA A 140 10.51 -5.19 -13.93
CA ALA A 140 9.36 -4.49 -14.54
C ALA A 140 9.75 -3.08 -15.02
N ARG A 141 10.49 -2.34 -14.17
CA ARG A 141 10.97 -0.99 -14.48
C ARG A 141 11.93 -0.99 -15.68
N LEU A 142 12.88 -1.90 -15.70
CA LEU A 142 13.78 -2.10 -16.84
C LEU A 142 13.03 -2.49 -18.12
N GLY A 143 11.96 -3.29 -18.01
CA GLY A 143 11.12 -3.67 -19.13
C GLY A 143 10.41 -2.48 -19.79
N TRP A 144 9.79 -1.62 -18.96
CA TRP A 144 9.16 -0.39 -19.44
C TRP A 144 10.17 0.59 -20.02
N LEU A 145 11.31 0.80 -19.36
CA LEU A 145 12.34 1.71 -19.86
C LEU A 145 12.92 1.22 -21.18
N ALA A 146 13.22 -0.08 -21.30
CA ALA A 146 13.68 -0.66 -22.56
C ALA A 146 12.67 -0.46 -23.69
N LYS A 147 11.37 -0.62 -23.40
CA LYS A 147 10.29 -0.36 -24.37
C LYS A 147 10.27 1.10 -24.81
N GLU A 148 10.35 2.03 -23.87
CA GLU A 148 10.33 3.47 -24.13
C GLU A 148 11.54 3.92 -24.94
N THR A 149 12.71 3.31 -24.70
CA THR A 149 13.94 3.58 -25.46
C THR A 149 14.03 2.80 -26.78
N GLY A 150 12.99 2.04 -27.16
CA GLY A 150 12.92 1.30 -28.42
C GLY A 150 13.58 -0.09 -28.44
N ASP A 151 14.15 -0.57 -27.33
CA ASP A 151 14.71 -1.92 -27.21
C ASP A 151 13.62 -2.94 -26.83
N THR A 152 12.81 -3.30 -27.83
CA THR A 152 11.71 -4.25 -27.67
C THR A 152 12.19 -5.66 -27.26
N GLY A 153 13.42 -6.04 -27.63
CA GLY A 153 14.02 -7.32 -27.28
C GLY A 153 14.36 -7.40 -25.79
N ALA A 154 15.04 -6.39 -25.25
CA ALA A 154 15.30 -6.29 -23.82
C ALA A 154 13.99 -6.15 -23.02
N ALA A 155 13.04 -5.35 -23.51
CA ALA A 155 11.74 -5.19 -22.86
C ALA A 155 11.05 -6.54 -22.64
N ARG A 156 10.98 -7.40 -23.68
CA ARG A 156 10.40 -8.76 -23.55
C ARG A 156 11.10 -9.61 -22.51
N ARG A 157 12.44 -9.61 -22.47
CA ARG A 157 13.23 -10.38 -21.49
C ARG A 157 12.96 -9.90 -20.06
N TYR A 158 12.94 -8.59 -19.86
CA TYR A 158 12.68 -7.99 -18.56
C TYR A 158 11.24 -8.21 -18.09
N PHE A 159 10.23 -8.08 -18.96
CA PHE A 159 8.84 -8.40 -18.62
C PHE A 159 8.60 -9.90 -18.37
N ALA A 160 9.39 -10.79 -18.99
CA ALA A 160 9.37 -12.21 -18.64
C ALA A 160 9.90 -12.43 -17.22
N ARG A 161 11.03 -11.80 -16.86
CA ARG A 161 11.59 -11.85 -15.49
C ARG A 161 10.71 -11.19 -14.45
N SER A 162 10.01 -10.11 -14.81
CA SER A 162 9.20 -9.32 -13.86
C SER A 162 7.89 -9.97 -13.47
N ARG A 163 7.36 -10.85 -14.32
CA ARG A 163 6.08 -11.53 -14.05
C ARG A 163 6.17 -12.55 -12.91
N GLY A 164 7.37 -13.00 -12.55
CA GLY A 164 7.53 -14.14 -11.65
C GLY A 164 6.66 -15.33 -12.11
N ASP A 165 6.32 -16.22 -11.18
CA ASP A 165 5.34 -17.30 -11.40
C ASP A 165 3.88 -16.83 -11.18
N GLY A 166 3.62 -15.52 -11.11
CA GLY A 166 2.30 -14.95 -10.82
C GLY A 166 1.42 -14.73 -12.06
N PRO A 167 0.09 -14.69 -11.93
CA PRO A 167 -0.82 -14.51 -13.06
C PRO A 167 -0.63 -13.13 -13.72
N ALA A 168 -0.67 -13.10 -15.05
CA ALA A 168 -0.38 -11.92 -15.87
C ALA A 168 -1.45 -10.79 -15.80
N VAL A 169 -2.56 -11.01 -15.09
CA VAL A 169 -3.69 -10.08 -14.96
C VAL A 169 -3.98 -9.85 -13.47
N PRO A 170 -3.99 -8.58 -12.99
CA PRO A 170 -4.42 -8.25 -11.63
C PRO A 170 -5.78 -8.84 -11.29
N LEU A 171 -5.92 -9.42 -10.09
CA LEU A 171 -7.17 -9.98 -9.59
C LEU A 171 -8.29 -8.93 -9.59
N ALA A 172 -7.97 -7.66 -9.36
CA ALA A 172 -8.91 -6.55 -9.45
C ALA A 172 -9.62 -6.46 -10.81
N TYR A 173 -8.89 -6.70 -11.92
CA TYR A 173 -9.50 -6.69 -13.26
C TYR A 173 -10.33 -7.93 -13.55
N LEU A 174 -9.98 -9.08 -12.94
CA LEU A 174 -10.82 -10.27 -13.02
C LEU A 174 -12.14 -10.07 -12.29
N VAL A 175 -12.10 -9.51 -11.07
CA VAL A 175 -13.30 -9.15 -10.30
C VAL A 175 -14.15 -8.12 -11.05
N LEU A 176 -13.52 -7.09 -11.63
CA LEU A 176 -14.20 -6.10 -12.45
C LEU A 176 -14.87 -6.75 -13.66
N GLY A 177 -14.14 -7.54 -14.44
CA GLY A 177 -14.66 -8.21 -15.63
C GLY A 177 -15.82 -9.15 -15.33
N LEU A 178 -15.68 -9.97 -14.28
CA LEU A 178 -16.75 -10.85 -13.79
C LEU A 178 -18.01 -10.04 -13.41
N THR A 179 -17.82 -8.98 -12.62
CA THR A 179 -18.93 -8.12 -12.18
C THR A 179 -19.65 -7.47 -13.35
N VAL A 180 -18.91 -6.95 -14.33
CA VAL A 180 -19.47 -6.37 -15.55
C VAL A 180 -20.32 -7.40 -16.30
N VAL A 181 -19.77 -8.58 -16.58
CA VAL A 181 -20.49 -9.63 -17.32
C VAL A 181 -21.75 -10.08 -16.57
N THR A 182 -21.64 -10.36 -15.27
CA THR A 182 -22.77 -10.80 -14.46
C THR A 182 -23.85 -9.73 -14.34
N SER A 183 -23.48 -8.46 -14.13
CA SER A 183 -24.43 -7.35 -14.05
C SER A 183 -25.11 -7.07 -15.38
N PHE A 184 -24.38 -7.09 -16.51
CA PHE A 184 -24.99 -6.91 -17.83
C PHE A 184 -26.01 -8.01 -18.14
N TYR A 185 -25.68 -9.27 -17.83
CA TYR A 185 -26.63 -10.35 -18.01
C TYR A 185 -27.81 -10.22 -17.05
N GLY A 186 -27.59 -9.92 -15.77
CA GLY A 186 -28.64 -9.71 -14.77
C GLY A 186 -29.63 -8.58 -15.09
N LEU A 187 -29.17 -7.54 -15.81
CA LEU A 187 -30.00 -6.43 -16.30
C LEU A 187 -30.79 -6.78 -17.58
N SER A 188 -30.47 -7.89 -18.24
CA SER A 188 -31.22 -8.35 -19.40
C SER A 188 -32.52 -9.06 -19.00
N SER A 189 -33.51 -9.07 -19.88
CA SER A 189 -34.80 -9.73 -19.64
C SER A 189 -34.66 -11.20 -19.25
N GLY A 190 -33.65 -11.90 -19.81
CA GLY A 190 -33.38 -13.31 -19.52
C GLY A 190 -32.54 -13.56 -18.27
N GLY A 191 -31.87 -12.55 -17.72
CA GLY A 191 -30.99 -12.70 -16.56
C GLY A 191 -31.59 -12.22 -15.24
N PHE A 192 -32.83 -11.73 -15.23
CA PHE A 192 -33.49 -11.28 -14.00
C PHE A 192 -33.55 -12.36 -12.89
N PRO A 193 -33.75 -13.66 -13.18
CA PRO A 193 -33.65 -14.70 -12.15
C PRO A 193 -32.25 -14.78 -11.51
N LEU A 194 -31.19 -14.57 -12.29
CA LEU A 194 -29.83 -14.48 -11.76
C LEU A 194 -29.67 -13.24 -10.88
N PHE A 195 -30.24 -12.10 -11.28
CA PHE A 195 -30.24 -10.89 -10.46
C PHE A 195 -30.85 -11.14 -9.09
N GLN A 196 -32.04 -11.75 -9.03
CA GLN A 196 -32.72 -12.10 -7.77
C GLN A 196 -31.95 -13.16 -6.95
N ALA A 197 -31.31 -14.12 -7.61
CA ALA A 197 -30.49 -15.11 -6.93
C ALA A 197 -29.25 -14.50 -6.26
N LEU A 198 -28.67 -13.43 -6.84
CA LEU A 198 -27.42 -12.85 -6.37
C LEU A 198 -27.58 -11.61 -5.49
N GLN A 199 -28.70 -10.89 -5.56
CA GLN A 199 -28.96 -9.73 -4.70
C GLN A 199 -28.93 -10.10 -3.22
N LEU A 200 -28.72 -9.10 -2.36
CA LEU A 200 -28.85 -9.27 -0.92
C LEU A 200 -30.32 -9.26 -0.53
N ASP A 201 -30.97 -10.40 -0.74
CA ASP A 201 -32.30 -10.72 -0.19
C ASP A 201 -32.15 -11.06 1.29
N LYS A 202 -32.77 -10.24 2.14
CA LYS A 202 -32.61 -10.33 3.60
C LYS A 202 -33.35 -11.52 4.20
N SER A 203 -34.50 -11.85 3.65
CA SER A 203 -35.27 -13.04 4.07
C SER A 203 -34.52 -14.31 3.72
N ALA A 204 -34.00 -14.41 2.51
CA ALA A 204 -33.22 -15.57 2.08
C ALA A 204 -31.89 -15.68 2.87
N LEU A 205 -31.23 -14.56 3.15
CA LEU A 205 -30.05 -14.55 4.02
C LEU A 205 -30.37 -15.04 5.43
N ALA A 206 -31.48 -14.60 6.04
CA ALA A 206 -31.93 -15.07 7.35
C ALA A 206 -32.21 -16.58 7.36
N GLN A 207 -32.58 -17.16 6.21
CA GLN A 207 -32.79 -18.60 6.01
C GLN A 207 -31.50 -19.38 5.72
N GLY A 208 -30.34 -18.71 5.72
CA GLY A 208 -29.02 -19.35 5.61
C GLY A 208 -28.35 -19.24 4.25
N GLU A 209 -28.86 -18.43 3.32
CA GLU A 209 -28.21 -18.19 2.01
C GLU A 209 -27.00 -17.24 2.13
N LEU A 210 -25.98 -17.65 2.88
CA LEU A 210 -24.79 -16.86 3.23
C LEU A 210 -23.99 -16.36 2.02
N TYR A 211 -24.10 -17.02 0.87
CA TYR A 211 -23.41 -16.60 -0.35
C TYR A 211 -23.85 -15.19 -0.80
N ARG A 212 -25.04 -14.73 -0.39
CA ARG A 212 -25.59 -13.40 -0.68
C ARG A 212 -24.76 -12.27 -0.10
N LEU A 213 -23.98 -12.53 0.95
CA LEU A 213 -23.01 -11.59 1.51
C LEU A 213 -21.90 -11.20 0.53
N LEU A 214 -21.65 -12.05 -0.48
CA LEU A 214 -20.60 -11.83 -1.47
C LEU A 214 -21.19 -11.63 -2.87
N SER A 215 -22.21 -12.40 -3.26
CA SER A 215 -22.78 -12.32 -4.61
C SER A 215 -23.43 -10.98 -4.93
N VAL A 216 -23.86 -10.25 -3.90
CA VAL A 216 -24.42 -8.89 -4.02
C VAL A 216 -23.51 -7.94 -4.79
N THR A 217 -22.20 -8.13 -4.75
CA THR A 217 -21.24 -7.27 -5.46
C THR A 217 -21.29 -7.46 -6.98
N LEU A 218 -21.87 -8.57 -7.47
CA LEU A 218 -21.86 -8.95 -8.88
C LEU A 218 -23.03 -8.41 -9.69
N VAL A 219 -24.06 -7.85 -9.03
CA VAL A 219 -25.30 -7.35 -9.67
C VAL A 219 -25.55 -5.90 -9.30
N HIS A 220 -26.12 -5.13 -10.23
CA HIS A 220 -26.36 -3.69 -10.06
C HIS A 220 -27.73 -3.31 -10.61
N ALA A 221 -28.40 -2.36 -9.96
CA ALA A 221 -29.76 -1.95 -10.31
C ALA A 221 -29.91 -1.32 -11.71
N ASN A 222 -28.85 -0.72 -12.26
CA ASN A 222 -28.85 -0.13 -13.60
C ASN A 222 -27.41 0.10 -14.11
N LEU A 223 -27.30 0.47 -15.39
CA LEU A 223 -26.01 0.68 -16.07
C LEU A 223 -25.19 1.83 -15.48
N ILE A 224 -25.84 2.91 -15.01
CA ILE A 224 -25.13 4.05 -14.41
C ILE A 224 -24.51 3.63 -13.08
N HIS A 225 -25.29 2.92 -12.24
CA HIS A 225 -24.81 2.37 -10.98
C HIS A 225 -23.62 1.41 -11.19
N LEU A 226 -23.71 0.52 -12.18
CA LEU A 226 -22.59 -0.35 -12.58
C LEU A 226 -21.37 0.45 -13.01
N ALA A 227 -21.55 1.43 -13.91
CA ALA A 227 -20.45 2.22 -14.47
C ALA A 227 -19.65 2.96 -13.38
N PHE A 228 -20.34 3.60 -12.43
CA PHE A 228 -19.67 4.28 -11.31
C PHE A 228 -18.90 3.32 -10.41
N ASN A 229 -19.49 2.17 -10.05
CA ASN A 229 -18.80 1.18 -9.22
C ASN A 229 -17.56 0.62 -9.94
N MET A 230 -17.68 0.29 -11.22
CA MET A 230 -16.57 -0.30 -11.97
C MET A 230 -15.47 0.73 -12.24
N TYR A 231 -15.82 2.00 -12.44
CA TYR A 231 -14.85 3.09 -12.51
C TYR A 231 -14.10 3.24 -11.18
N ALA A 232 -14.80 3.23 -10.05
CA ALA A 232 -14.16 3.29 -8.74
C ALA A 232 -13.25 2.07 -8.47
N LEU A 233 -13.72 0.86 -8.78
CA LEU A 233 -12.94 -0.37 -8.63
C LEU A 233 -11.71 -0.38 -9.56
N TYR A 234 -11.84 0.15 -10.78
CA TYR A 234 -10.72 0.31 -11.72
C TYR A 234 -9.61 1.21 -11.17
N LEU A 235 -9.97 2.28 -10.45
CA LEU A 235 -8.99 3.18 -9.84
C LEU A 235 -8.37 2.61 -8.57
N ILE A 236 -9.21 2.03 -7.69
CA ILE A 236 -8.82 1.65 -6.33
C ILE A 236 -8.24 0.23 -6.29
N GLY A 237 -8.83 -0.71 -7.03
CA GLY A 237 -8.49 -2.13 -6.97
C GLY A 237 -7.02 -2.41 -7.31
N PRO A 238 -6.52 -1.99 -8.48
CA PRO A 238 -5.11 -2.17 -8.84
C PRO A 238 -4.15 -1.47 -7.88
N LEU A 239 -4.55 -0.35 -7.28
CA LEU A 239 -3.73 0.36 -6.30
C LEU A 239 -3.59 -0.46 -5.01
N VAL A 240 -4.69 -0.96 -4.44
CA VAL A 240 -4.65 -1.84 -3.27
C VAL A 240 -3.90 -3.13 -3.56
N GLU A 241 -4.16 -3.76 -4.70
CA GLU A 241 -3.46 -4.97 -5.12
C GLU A 241 -1.96 -4.74 -5.33
N GLY A 242 -1.56 -3.57 -5.84
CA GLY A 242 -0.16 -3.19 -5.98
C GLY A 242 0.57 -3.00 -4.65
N ILE A 243 -0.14 -2.57 -3.59
CA ILE A 243 0.44 -2.30 -2.26
C ILE A 243 0.45 -3.56 -1.37
N TRP A 244 -0.61 -4.37 -1.40
CA TRP A 244 -0.77 -5.54 -0.52
C TRP A 244 -0.62 -6.90 -1.22
N GLY A 245 -0.70 -6.94 -2.55
CA GLY A 245 -0.67 -8.18 -3.35
C GLY A 245 -2.06 -8.78 -3.60
N SER A 246 -2.15 -9.64 -4.61
CA SER A 246 -3.42 -10.18 -5.13
C SER A 246 -4.23 -10.99 -4.11
N ALA A 247 -3.58 -11.87 -3.34
CA ALA A 247 -4.27 -12.68 -2.34
C ALA A 247 -4.89 -11.82 -1.24
N THR A 248 -4.12 -10.86 -0.72
CA THR A 248 -4.56 -9.92 0.30
C THR A 248 -5.64 -8.98 -0.22
N PHE A 249 -5.52 -8.49 -1.46
CA PHE A 249 -6.58 -7.72 -2.13
C PHE A 249 -7.88 -8.52 -2.21
N GLY A 250 -7.82 -9.79 -2.63
CA GLY A 250 -8.98 -10.68 -2.68
C GLY A 250 -9.63 -10.84 -1.30
N ALA A 251 -8.82 -11.06 -0.26
CA ALA A 251 -9.30 -11.15 1.11
C ALA A 251 -9.96 -9.84 1.58
N PHE A 252 -9.34 -8.68 1.34
CA PHE A 252 -9.93 -7.39 1.66
C PHE A 252 -11.27 -7.19 0.95
N TYR A 253 -11.34 -7.41 -0.35
CA TYR A 253 -12.56 -7.24 -1.12
C TYR A 253 -13.71 -8.11 -0.59
N LEU A 254 -13.44 -9.38 -0.29
CA LEU A 254 -14.46 -10.32 0.20
C LEU A 254 -14.88 -10.01 1.64
N LEU A 255 -13.94 -9.69 2.53
CA LEU A 255 -14.24 -9.40 3.94
C LEU A 255 -15.00 -8.08 4.09
N THR A 256 -14.63 -7.05 3.32
CA THR A 256 -15.35 -5.77 3.36
C THR A 256 -16.72 -5.86 2.68
N ALA A 257 -16.86 -6.69 1.63
CA ALA A 257 -18.18 -7.02 1.06
C ALA A 257 -19.08 -7.67 2.11
N ALA A 258 -18.60 -8.72 2.79
CA ALA A 258 -19.36 -9.42 3.81
C ALA A 258 -19.74 -8.51 4.99
N ALA A 259 -18.81 -7.66 5.45
CA ALA A 259 -19.08 -6.69 6.51
C ALA A 259 -20.12 -5.64 6.10
N ALA A 260 -20.02 -5.12 4.87
CA ALA A 260 -21.00 -4.20 4.31
C ALA A 260 -22.40 -4.83 4.23
N SER A 261 -22.51 -6.04 3.69
CA SER A 261 -23.77 -6.77 3.61
C SER A 261 -24.35 -7.09 4.98
N THR A 262 -23.51 -7.41 5.97
CA THR A 262 -23.96 -7.64 7.35
C THR A 262 -24.50 -6.35 7.98
N ALA A 263 -23.84 -5.21 7.76
CA ALA A 263 -24.36 -3.92 8.22
C ALA A 263 -25.69 -3.57 7.53
N SER A 264 -25.82 -3.78 6.23
CA SER A 264 -27.08 -3.64 5.50
C SER A 264 -28.18 -4.52 6.07
N PHE A 265 -27.86 -5.78 6.37
CA PHE A 265 -28.81 -6.76 6.88
C PHE A 265 -29.40 -6.34 8.23
N ILE A 266 -28.59 -5.73 9.10
CA ILE A 266 -29.05 -5.25 10.42
C ILE A 266 -29.83 -3.93 10.33
N PHE A 267 -29.33 -2.97 9.52
CA PHE A 267 -29.76 -1.58 9.63
C PHE A 267 -30.61 -1.06 8.47
N SER A 268 -30.67 -1.79 7.36
CA SER A 268 -31.45 -1.40 6.18
C SER A 268 -32.63 -2.37 6.01
N PRO A 269 -33.86 -1.90 5.74
CA PRO A 269 -35.01 -2.79 5.54
C PRO A 269 -35.13 -3.32 4.11
N ALA A 270 -34.63 -2.58 3.12
CA ALA A 270 -34.74 -2.94 1.70
C ALA A 270 -33.60 -3.86 1.25
N ASP A 271 -33.88 -4.73 0.27
CA ASP A 271 -32.85 -5.51 -0.42
C ASP A 271 -31.81 -4.60 -1.08
N SER A 272 -30.59 -5.13 -1.25
CA SER A 272 -29.45 -4.32 -1.68
C SER A 272 -28.68 -4.99 -2.80
N VAL A 273 -28.05 -4.19 -3.65
CA VAL A 273 -27.22 -4.63 -4.79
C VAL A 273 -26.03 -3.70 -4.98
N GLY A 274 -24.93 -4.26 -5.49
CA GLY A 274 -23.78 -3.50 -5.99
C GLY A 274 -22.50 -3.70 -5.18
N ALA A 275 -21.38 -3.44 -5.85
CA ALA A 275 -20.04 -3.61 -5.29
C ALA A 275 -19.61 -2.49 -4.31
N SER A 276 -20.43 -1.46 -4.13
CA SER A 276 -20.04 -0.22 -3.47
C SER A 276 -19.56 -0.42 -2.03
N GLY A 277 -20.22 -1.25 -1.23
CA GLY A 277 -19.77 -1.57 0.14
C GLY A 277 -18.34 -2.11 0.19
N ALA A 278 -18.00 -3.05 -0.71
CA ALA A 278 -16.65 -3.61 -0.82
C ALA A 278 -15.62 -2.53 -1.22
N ILE A 279 -15.99 -1.68 -2.19
CA ILE A 279 -15.14 -0.57 -2.68
C ILE A 279 -14.88 0.46 -1.56
N PHE A 280 -15.90 0.83 -0.79
CA PHE A 280 -15.75 1.68 0.39
C PHE A 280 -14.79 1.07 1.42
N GLY A 281 -14.82 -0.26 1.59
CA GLY A 281 -13.84 -0.96 2.40
C GLY A 281 -12.42 -0.92 1.85
N LEU A 282 -12.23 -1.07 0.53
CA LEU A 282 -10.91 -0.90 -0.08
C LEU A 282 -10.36 0.52 0.14
N VAL A 283 -11.23 1.54 0.14
CA VAL A 283 -10.85 2.91 0.49
C VAL A 283 -10.44 3.00 1.95
N GLY A 284 -11.21 2.40 2.86
CA GLY A 284 -10.84 2.32 4.28
C GLY A 284 -9.47 1.69 4.49
N VAL A 285 -9.16 0.60 3.77
CA VAL A 285 -7.83 -0.03 3.78
C VAL A 285 -6.76 0.95 3.34
N LEU A 286 -6.97 1.67 2.22
CA LEU A 286 -6.00 2.66 1.75
C LEU A 286 -5.78 3.77 2.78
N LEU A 287 -6.85 4.34 3.35
CA LEU A 287 -6.74 5.45 4.30
C LEU A 287 -5.99 5.04 5.58
N ALA A 288 -6.41 3.96 6.23
CA ALA A 288 -5.76 3.49 7.45
C ALA A 288 -4.35 2.96 7.14
N GLY A 289 -4.22 2.10 6.14
CA GLY A 289 -2.97 1.42 5.83
C GLY A 289 -1.87 2.35 5.35
N THR A 290 -2.19 3.36 4.53
CA THR A 290 -1.18 4.34 4.11
C THR A 290 -0.76 5.25 5.26
N ARG A 291 -1.69 5.62 6.15
CA ARG A 291 -1.40 6.51 7.29
C ARG A 291 -0.60 5.84 8.40
N ILE A 292 -0.85 4.55 8.64
CA ILE A 292 -0.30 3.77 9.75
C ILE A 292 1.02 3.12 9.35
N HIS A 293 1.08 2.51 8.16
CA HIS A 293 2.25 1.75 7.74
C HIS A 293 3.23 2.56 6.90
N ASN A 294 2.88 3.79 6.50
CA ASN A 294 3.71 4.68 5.70
C ASN A 294 4.46 3.96 4.55
N PRO A 295 3.73 3.29 3.63
CA PRO A 295 4.34 2.63 2.49
C PRO A 295 5.08 3.66 1.63
N VAL A 296 6.25 3.29 1.10
CA VAL A 296 7.00 4.13 0.18
C VAL A 296 6.31 4.09 -1.19
N LEU A 297 5.39 5.03 -1.39
CA LEU A 297 4.61 5.19 -2.62
C LEU A 297 5.32 6.10 -3.62
N ASP A 298 5.16 5.81 -4.91
CA ASP A 298 5.61 6.73 -5.96
C ASP A 298 4.79 8.03 -5.98
N ARG A 299 5.29 9.07 -6.67
CA ARG A 299 4.63 10.39 -6.74
C ARG A 299 3.18 10.31 -7.26
N ARG A 300 2.90 9.40 -8.20
CA ARG A 300 1.56 9.25 -8.79
C ARG A 300 0.58 8.68 -7.76
N ALA A 301 0.96 7.61 -7.07
CA ALA A 301 0.16 7.01 -6.00
C ALA A 301 -0.05 8.00 -4.83
N ARG A 302 0.99 8.76 -4.45
CA ARG A 302 0.87 9.81 -3.41
C ARG A 302 -0.13 10.92 -3.76
N GLY A 303 -0.23 11.30 -5.04
CA GLY A 303 -1.22 12.29 -5.48
C GLY A 303 -2.65 11.76 -5.56
N ILE A 304 -2.82 10.48 -5.90
CA ILE A 304 -4.15 9.85 -6.11
C ILE A 304 -4.83 9.51 -4.78
N VAL A 305 -4.11 9.01 -3.78
CA VAL A 305 -4.70 8.54 -2.51
C VAL A 305 -5.54 9.62 -1.79
N PRO A 306 -5.06 10.88 -1.62
CA PRO A 306 -5.87 11.94 -1.01
C PRO A 306 -7.13 12.30 -1.82
N GLN A 307 -7.02 12.27 -3.15
CA GLN A 307 -8.14 12.57 -4.06
C GLN A 307 -9.22 11.50 -3.98
N LEU A 308 -8.85 10.22 -3.89
CA LEU A 308 -9.80 9.12 -3.68
C LEU A 308 -10.58 9.28 -2.38
N GLY A 309 -9.94 9.74 -1.30
CA GLY A 309 -10.61 10.06 -0.04
C GLY A 309 -11.70 11.13 -0.21
N SER A 310 -11.41 12.20 -0.95
CA SER A 310 -12.40 13.26 -1.23
C SER A 310 -13.56 12.80 -2.11
N ILE A 311 -13.30 11.98 -3.13
CA ILE A 311 -14.36 11.42 -4.01
C ILE A 311 -15.29 10.49 -3.22
N VAL A 312 -14.73 9.70 -2.31
CA VAL A 312 -15.51 8.78 -1.47
C VAL A 312 -16.34 9.54 -0.44
N LEU A 313 -15.81 10.60 0.15
CA LEU A 313 -16.58 11.49 1.01
C LEU A 313 -17.75 12.14 0.26
N ILE A 314 -17.51 12.62 -0.96
CA ILE A 314 -18.56 13.17 -1.83
C ILE A 314 -19.62 12.11 -2.14
N ASN A 315 -19.21 10.89 -2.52
CA ASN A 315 -20.14 9.80 -2.82
C ASN A 315 -20.94 9.35 -1.59
N LEU A 316 -20.35 9.37 -0.39
CA LEU A 316 -21.06 9.07 0.85
C LEU A 316 -22.12 10.14 1.15
N VAL A 317 -21.76 11.42 1.02
CA VAL A 317 -22.70 12.54 1.22
C VAL A 317 -23.82 12.49 0.19
N PHE A 318 -23.51 12.20 -1.08
CA PHE A 318 -24.52 11.96 -2.12
C PHE A 318 -25.42 10.76 -1.78
N GLY A 319 -24.85 9.72 -1.17
CA GLY A 319 -25.55 8.54 -0.65
C GLY A 319 -26.65 8.85 0.36
N PHE A 320 -26.44 9.85 1.22
CA PHE A 320 -27.44 10.31 2.18
C PHE A 320 -28.54 11.18 1.56
N ILE A 321 -28.31 11.72 0.36
CA ILE A 321 -29.24 12.64 -0.32
C ILE A 321 -30.15 11.90 -1.31
N VAL A 322 -29.65 10.85 -1.97
CA VAL A 322 -30.41 10.11 -3.00
C VAL A 322 -31.14 8.91 -2.38
N PRO A 323 -32.50 8.85 -2.46
CA PRO A 323 -33.27 7.72 -1.98
C PRO A 323 -32.89 6.41 -2.69
N GLY A 324 -32.87 5.30 -1.94
CA GLY A 324 -32.55 3.96 -2.45
C GLY A 324 -31.05 3.59 -2.39
N ILE A 325 -30.22 4.44 -1.77
CA ILE A 325 -28.81 4.11 -1.49
C ILE A 325 -28.68 3.51 -0.09
N ASP A 326 -27.98 2.38 -0.03
CA ASP A 326 -27.72 1.65 1.22
C ASP A 326 -26.50 2.19 1.96
N ASN A 327 -26.73 3.25 2.74
CA ASN A 327 -25.67 3.89 3.53
C ASN A 327 -25.11 2.99 4.64
N ALA A 328 -25.89 2.04 5.14
CA ALA A 328 -25.41 1.07 6.13
C ALA A 328 -24.34 0.16 5.53
N ALA A 329 -24.51 -0.30 4.29
CA ALA A 329 -23.48 -1.04 3.58
C ALA A 329 -22.19 -0.22 3.38
N HIS A 330 -22.29 1.05 3.00
CA HIS A 330 -21.13 1.91 2.80
C HIS A 330 -20.34 2.13 4.09
N LEU A 331 -21.03 2.44 5.19
CA LEU A 331 -20.41 2.63 6.50
C LEU A 331 -19.80 1.34 7.03
N GLY A 332 -20.51 0.21 6.92
CA GLY A 332 -20.01 -1.10 7.34
C GLY A 332 -18.75 -1.51 6.56
N GLY A 333 -18.77 -1.33 5.25
CA GLY A 333 -17.62 -1.58 4.38
C GLY A 333 -16.43 -0.70 4.76
N LEU A 334 -16.63 0.63 4.87
CA LEU A 334 -15.58 1.58 5.24
C LEU A 334 -14.97 1.27 6.61
N ALA A 335 -15.78 0.98 7.62
CA ALA A 335 -15.33 0.63 8.96
C ALA A 335 -14.48 -0.66 8.96
N ALA A 336 -14.94 -1.70 8.27
CA ALA A 336 -14.18 -2.93 8.09
C ALA A 336 -12.86 -2.69 7.35
N GLY A 337 -12.87 -1.81 6.35
CA GLY A 337 -11.68 -1.40 5.62
C GLY A 337 -10.65 -0.70 6.50
N LEU A 338 -11.08 0.29 7.28
CA LEU A 338 -10.23 1.01 8.23
C LEU A 338 -9.62 0.05 9.26
N TRP A 339 -10.42 -0.91 9.74
CA TRP A 339 -9.97 -1.96 10.65
C TRP A 339 -8.89 -2.84 10.01
N LEU A 340 -9.14 -3.37 8.81
CA LEU A 340 -8.16 -4.20 8.10
C LEU A 340 -6.88 -3.43 7.77
N GLY A 341 -7.00 -2.17 7.34
CA GLY A 341 -5.85 -1.31 7.05
C GLY A 341 -5.02 -0.94 8.29
N LEU A 342 -5.59 -1.01 9.50
CA LEU A 342 -4.87 -0.82 10.76
C LEU A 342 -4.02 -2.04 11.13
N PHE A 343 -4.52 -3.25 10.87
CA PHE A 343 -3.90 -4.49 11.33
C PHE A 343 -3.06 -5.22 10.27
N VAL A 344 -3.33 -5.01 8.99
CA VAL A 344 -2.70 -5.77 7.89
C VAL A 344 -1.70 -4.89 7.14
N PRO A 345 -0.38 -5.09 7.35
CA PRO A 345 0.65 -4.26 6.74
C PRO A 345 0.81 -4.55 5.23
N PRO A 346 1.32 -3.58 4.45
CA PRO A 346 1.65 -3.76 3.04
C PRO A 346 2.63 -4.92 2.82
N GLY A 347 2.35 -5.76 1.82
CA GLY A 347 3.16 -6.94 1.48
C GLY A 347 3.98 -6.82 0.20
N ARG A 348 3.69 -5.83 -0.67
CA ARG A 348 4.35 -5.63 -1.98
C ARG A 348 5.20 -4.37 -2.04
N VAL A 349 5.07 -3.48 -1.05
CA VAL A 349 5.85 -2.23 -0.97
C VAL A 349 6.51 -2.13 0.39
N ARG A 350 7.77 -1.68 0.39
CA ARG A 350 8.49 -1.41 1.64
C ARG A 350 7.80 -0.30 2.41
N THR A 351 7.70 -0.47 3.71
CA THR A 351 7.36 0.60 4.66
C THR A 351 8.61 1.41 4.97
N LEU A 352 8.48 2.69 5.35
CA LEU A 352 9.64 3.47 5.80
C LEU A 352 10.42 2.74 6.90
N ARG A 353 9.70 2.14 7.85
CA ARG A 353 10.29 1.33 8.92
C ARG A 353 11.15 0.18 8.40
N SER A 354 10.62 -0.65 7.49
CA SER A 354 11.38 -1.76 6.90
C SER A 354 12.48 -1.29 5.94
N PHE A 355 12.34 -0.11 5.34
CA PHE A 355 13.34 0.49 4.47
C PHE A 355 14.60 0.89 5.24
N TRP A 356 14.45 1.33 6.50
CA TRP A 356 15.56 1.78 7.34
C TRP A 356 16.11 0.71 8.32
N GLN A 357 15.32 -0.29 8.71
CA GLN A 357 15.69 -1.30 9.72
C GLN A 357 16.39 -2.55 9.14
N GLY A 358 17.32 -2.39 8.20
CA GLY A 358 18.15 -3.50 7.70
C GLY A 358 19.07 -4.20 8.73
N GLY A 359 18.84 -4.08 10.05
CA GLY A 359 19.66 -4.76 11.06
C GLY A 359 19.39 -4.46 12.54
N ASP A 360 18.15 -4.59 13.06
CA ASP A 360 17.98 -4.77 14.52
C ASP A 360 16.68 -5.54 14.90
N PRO A 361 16.74 -6.73 15.54
CA PRO A 361 15.57 -7.53 15.93
C PRO A 361 15.01 -7.26 17.35
N GLY A 362 15.51 -6.27 18.09
CA GLY A 362 15.36 -6.22 19.57
C GLY A 362 14.00 -5.84 20.20
N GLY A 363 12.98 -5.43 19.44
CA GLY A 363 11.71 -4.95 20.03
C GLY A 363 10.66 -6.04 20.22
N ARG A 364 10.18 -6.28 21.46
CA ARG A 364 8.99 -7.12 21.74
C ARG A 364 7.74 -6.50 21.11
N MET A 365 7.54 -6.79 19.84
CA MET A 365 6.33 -6.47 19.10
C MET A 365 5.57 -7.74 18.75
N VAL A 366 4.24 -7.63 18.68
CA VAL A 366 3.41 -8.62 18.02
C VAL A 366 3.93 -8.76 16.59
N PRO A 367 4.33 -9.96 16.14
CA PRO A 367 4.77 -10.16 14.77
C PRO A 367 3.70 -9.63 13.80
N PRO A 368 4.07 -8.96 12.69
CA PRO A 368 3.13 -8.42 11.71
C PRO A 368 2.04 -9.41 11.26
N VAL A 369 2.41 -10.69 11.14
CA VAL A 369 1.50 -11.79 10.80
C VAL A 369 0.46 -12.04 11.89
N LEU A 370 0.85 -11.97 13.17
CA LEU A 370 -0.06 -12.18 14.30
C LEU A 370 -1.05 -11.01 14.44
N ALA A 371 -0.59 -9.76 14.24
CA ALA A 371 -1.47 -8.59 14.22
C ALA A 371 -2.51 -8.69 13.09
N ALA A 372 -2.08 -9.07 11.90
CA ALA A 372 -2.97 -9.30 10.76
C ALA A 372 -4.00 -10.41 11.05
N ALA A 373 -3.56 -11.53 11.64
CA ALA A 373 -4.45 -12.64 12.00
C ALA A 373 -5.51 -12.20 13.03
N ILE A 374 -5.12 -11.45 14.07
CA ILE A 374 -6.05 -10.91 15.07
C ILE A 374 -7.07 -9.97 14.40
N GLY A 375 -6.61 -9.06 13.54
CA GLY A 375 -7.48 -8.13 12.81
C GLY A 375 -8.52 -8.86 11.95
N VAL A 376 -8.10 -9.90 11.22
CA VAL A 376 -9.00 -10.70 10.38
C VAL A 376 -9.96 -11.53 11.21
N ILE A 377 -9.48 -12.25 12.23
CA ILE A 377 -10.32 -13.12 13.08
C ILE A 377 -11.38 -12.30 13.82
N SER A 378 -11.00 -11.14 14.36
CA SER A 378 -11.95 -10.25 15.03
C SER A 378 -13.03 -9.72 14.09
N LEU A 379 -12.67 -9.34 12.86
CA LEU A 379 -13.65 -8.92 11.86
C LEU A 379 -14.61 -10.05 11.47
N VAL A 380 -14.10 -11.26 11.25
CA VAL A 380 -14.93 -12.44 10.97
C VAL A 380 -15.88 -12.74 12.14
N GLY A 381 -15.40 -12.61 13.38
CA GLY A 381 -16.23 -12.73 14.58
C GLY A 381 -17.35 -11.69 14.62
N MET A 382 -17.06 -10.42 14.30
CA MET A 382 -18.07 -9.36 14.21
C MET A 382 -19.11 -9.62 13.13
N ILE A 383 -18.69 -10.11 11.96
CA ILE A 383 -19.60 -10.52 10.89
C ILE A 383 -20.53 -11.63 11.38
N ALA A 384 -19.98 -12.68 12.01
CA ALA A 384 -20.77 -13.79 12.52
C ALA A 384 -21.81 -13.34 13.56
N VAL A 385 -21.42 -12.48 14.51
CA VAL A 385 -22.35 -11.89 15.48
C VAL A 385 -23.40 -11.04 14.78
N GLY A 386 -23.02 -10.23 13.80
CA GLY A 386 -23.93 -9.38 13.05
C GLY A 386 -24.97 -10.18 12.26
N LEU A 387 -24.61 -11.34 11.71
CA LEU A 387 -25.56 -12.23 11.04
C LEU A 387 -26.60 -12.80 12.01
N VAL A 388 -26.18 -13.17 13.23
CA VAL A 388 -27.12 -13.62 14.27
C VAL A 388 -28.07 -12.48 14.64
N VAL A 389 -27.54 -11.27 14.85
CA VAL A 389 -28.37 -10.10 15.20
C VAL A 389 -29.36 -9.76 14.08
N GLY A 390 -28.90 -9.69 12.83
CA GLY A 390 -29.77 -9.40 11.69
C GLY A 390 -30.85 -10.47 11.48
N GLY A 391 -30.54 -11.74 11.73
CA GLY A 391 -31.52 -12.84 11.68
C GLY A 391 -32.61 -12.77 12.74
N LEU A 392 -32.39 -12.01 13.84
CA LEU A 392 -33.44 -11.74 14.83
C LEU A 392 -34.35 -10.58 14.45
N THR A 393 -33.97 -9.79 13.43
CA THR A 393 -34.68 -8.57 13.01
C THR A 393 -35.51 -8.73 11.74
N VAL A 394 -35.40 -9.87 11.06
CA VAL A 394 -36.15 -10.28 9.87
C VAL A 394 -37.12 -11.38 10.25
#